data_AF-A0A946Y749-F1
#
_entry.id   AF-A0A946Y749-F1
#
_cell.length_a   1.000
_cell.length_b   1.000
_cell.length_c   1.000
_cell.angle_alpha   90.00
_cell.angle_beta   90.00
_cell.angle_gamma   90.00
#
_symmetry.space_group_name_H-M   'P 1'
#
loop_
_entity.id
_entity.type
_entity.pdbx_description
1 polymer ?
#
loop_
_entity_poly.entity_id
_entity_poly.type
_entity_poly.pdbx_seq_one_letter_code
_entity_poly.pdbx_strand_id
1 'polypeptide(L)' 'MSRDTRNRILVASLLLFNDNGEPGTTTNEIADEVDISPGNLHYHFRKKALIVDALLDEFRVDAARVLDPPPDGVS' A
#
# COMPACT_ATOMS: atom_id res chain seq x y z
N MET A 1 13.90 -11.47 -1.41
CA MET A 1 12.99 -11.35 -2.57
C MET A 1 11.55 -11.03 -2.15
N SER A 2 10.94 -11.72 -1.17
CA SER A 2 9.52 -11.50 -0.80
C SER A 2 9.16 -10.12 -0.22
N ARG A 3 10.06 -9.47 0.54
CA ARG A 3 9.83 -8.10 1.05
C ARG A 3 9.70 -7.07 -0.07
N ASP A 4 10.46 -7.28 -1.15
CA ASP A 4 10.44 -6.40 -2.32
C ASP A 4 9.13 -6.56 -3.10
N THR A 5 8.69 -7.80 -3.33
CA THR A 5 7.39 -8.07 -3.98
C THR A 5 6.22 -7.48 -3.20
N ARG A 6 6.18 -7.61 -1.87
CA ARG A 6 5.11 -7.01 -1.05
C ARG A 6 5.05 -5.49 -1.23
N ASN A 7 6.21 -4.82 -1.23
CA ASN A 7 6.27 -3.37 -1.40
C ASN A 7 5.82 -2.95 -2.81
N ARG A 8 6.27 -3.67 -3.84
CA ARG A 8 5.84 -3.42 -5.22
C ARG A 8 4.32 -3.55 -5.38
N ILE A 9 3.69 -4.54 -4.72
CA ILE A 9 2.22 -4.66 -4.67
C ILE A 9 1.58 -3.42 -4.04
N LEU A 10 2.10 -2.93 -2.91
CA LEU A 10 1.54 -1.74 -2.25
C LEU A 10 1.66 -0.49 -3.12
N VAL A 11 2.81 -0.26 -3.74
CA VAL A 11 3.04 0.88 -4.64
C VAL A 11 2.08 0.84 -5.83
N ALA A 12 1.99 -0.29 -6.54
CA ALA A 12 1.08 -0.44 -7.67
C ALA A 12 -0.39 -0.27 -7.24
N SER A 13 -0.77 -0.85 -6.11
CA SER A 13 -2.13 -0.71 -5.58
C SER A 13 -2.47 0.74 -5.26
N LEU A 14 -1.56 1.48 -4.63
CA LEU A 14 -1.78 2.89 -4.29
C LEU A 14 -2.00 3.74 -5.54
N LEU A 15 -1.21 3.52 -6.60
CA LEU A 15 -1.37 4.22 -7.87
C LEU A 15 -2.73 3.91 -8.51
N LEU A 16 -3.07 2.63 -8.65
CA LEU A 16 -4.33 2.20 -9.25
C LEU A 16 -5.56 2.65 -8.42
N PHE A 17 -5.46 2.62 -7.09
CA PHE A 17 -6.53 3.12 -6.21
C PHE A 17 -6.70 4.64 -6.32
N ASN A 18 -5.62 5.40 -6.52
CA ASN A 18 -5.72 6.84 -6.74
C ASN A 18 -6.36 7.17 -8.09
N ASP A 19 -6.08 6.38 -9.12
CA ASP A 19 -6.60 6.61 -10.48
C ASP A 19 -8.06 6.15 -10.62
N ASN A 20 -8.40 4.98 -10.07
CA ASN A 20 -9.67 4.29 -10.34
C ASN A 20 -10.55 4.10 -9.09
N GLY A 21 -10.05 4.45 -7.91
CA GLY A 21 -10.65 4.08 -6.63
C GLY A 21 -10.43 2.61 -6.28
N GLU A 22 -10.50 2.30 -4.98
CA GLU A 22 -10.44 0.91 -4.50
C GLU A 22 -11.51 0.02 -5.16
N PRO A 23 -12.80 0.42 -5.25
CA PRO A 23 -13.82 -0.45 -5.84
C PRO A 23 -13.60 -0.74 -7.33
N GLY A 24 -12.98 0.21 -8.04
CA GLY A 24 -12.67 0.11 -9.47
C GLY A 24 -11.39 -0.68 -9.80
N THR A 25 -10.63 -1.10 -8.79
CA THR A 25 -9.37 -1.83 -8.97
C THR A 25 -9.50 -3.27 -8.49
N THR A 26 -9.08 -4.22 -9.32
CA THR A 26 -9.08 -5.65 -9.00
C THR A 26 -7.69 -6.14 -8.58
N THR A 27 -7.64 -7.27 -7.86
CA THR A 27 -6.37 -7.90 -7.50
C THR A 27 -5.62 -8.48 -8.70
N ASN A 28 -6.31 -8.79 -9.80
CA ASN A 28 -5.64 -9.26 -11.02
C ASN A 28 -4.92 -8.11 -11.72
N GLU A 29 -5.55 -6.94 -11.86
CA GLU A 29 -4.90 -5.75 -12.43
C GLU A 29 -3.65 -5.35 -11.63
N ILE A 30 -3.70 -5.43 -10.30
CA ILE A 30 -2.53 -5.19 -9.46
C ILE A 30 -1.43 -6.24 -9.71
N ALA A 31 -1.79 -7.51 -9.88
CA ALA A 31 -0.81 -8.57 -10.15
C ALA A 31 -0.15 -8.38 -11.53
N ASP A 32 -0.94 -8.00 -12.54
CA ASP A 32 -0.49 -7.72 -13.90
C ASP A 32 0.46 -6.51 -13.92
N GLU A 33 0.12 -5.41 -13.23
CA GLU A 33 0.96 -4.21 -13.11
C GLU A 33 2.33 -4.51 -12.47
N VAL A 34 2.38 -5.46 -11.54
CA VAL A 34 3.61 -5.87 -10.84
C VAL A 34 4.36 -6.99 -11.59
N ASP A 35 3.82 -7.51 -12.70
CA ASP A 35 4.33 -8.66 -13.45
C ASP A 35 4.54 -9.89 -12.54
N ILE A 36 3.51 -10.25 -11.78
CA ILE A 36 3.48 -11.44 -10.93
C ILE A 36 2.20 -12.23 -11.14
N SER A 37 2.22 -13.52 -10.78
CA SER A 37 0.99 -14.32 -10.83
C SER A 37 -0.02 -13.86 -9.77
N PRO A 38 -1.33 -14.00 -10.03
CA PRO A 38 -2.36 -13.78 -9.01
C PRO A 38 -2.11 -14.62 -7.75
N GLY A 39 -1.60 -15.85 -7.90
CA GLY A 39 -1.24 -16.70 -6.75
C GLY A 39 -0.15 -16.09 -5.87
N ASN A 40 0.84 -15.42 -6.46
CA ASN A 40 1.88 -14.70 -5.72
C ASN A 40 1.30 -13.45 -5.01
N LEU A 41 0.42 -12.69 -5.68
CA LEU A 41 -0.28 -11.60 -5.01
C LEU A 41 -1.13 -12.12 -3.84
N HIS A 42 -1.91 -13.18 -4.05
CA HIS A 42 -2.70 -13.81 -3.01
C HIS A 42 -1.83 -14.30 -1.86
N TYR A 43 -0.62 -14.80 -2.12
CA TYR A 43 0.37 -15.20 -1.09
C TYR A 43 0.69 -14.03 -0.13
N HIS A 44 0.83 -12.82 -0.66
CA HIS A 44 1.09 -11.60 0.11
C HIS A 44 -0.16 -10.99 0.73
N PHE A 45 -1.24 -10.89 -0.04
CA PHE A 45 -2.50 -10.26 0.37
C PHE A 45 -3.69 -11.13 -0.05
N ARG A 46 -4.30 -11.81 0.93
CA ARG A 46 -5.43 -12.72 0.67
C ARG A 46 -6.71 -11.99 0.22
N LYS A 47 -6.84 -10.70 0.54
CA LYS A 47 -7.99 -9.85 0.21
C LYS A 47 -7.51 -8.42 -0.06
N LYS A 48 -8.19 -7.70 -0.95
CA LYS A 48 -7.90 -6.30 -1.28
C LYS A 48 -7.96 -5.37 -0.06
N ALA A 49 -8.87 -5.61 0.88
CA ALA A 49 -8.95 -4.86 2.15
C ALA A 49 -7.63 -4.87 2.94
N LEU A 50 -6.86 -5.97 2.91
CA LEU A 50 -5.58 -6.05 3.63
C LEU A 50 -4.48 -5.18 2.98
N ILE A 51 -4.62 -4.87 1.69
CA ILE A 51 -3.75 -3.92 0.99
C ILE A 51 -4.07 -2.50 1.47
N VAL A 52 -5.37 -2.17 1.57
CA VAL A 52 -5.83 -0.87 2.09
C VAL A 52 -5.36 -0.66 3.54
N ASP A 53 -5.54 -1.66 4.40
CA ASP A 53 -5.09 -1.59 5.79
C ASP A 53 -3.58 -1.32 5.88
N ALA A 54 -2.78 -2.04 5.07
CA ALA A 54 -1.33 -1.86 5.03
C ALA A 54 -0.91 -0.46 4.54
N LEU A 55 -1.57 0.07 3.50
CA LEU A 55 -1.33 1.44 3.02
C LEU A 55 -1.69 2.48 4.08
N LEU A 56 -2.79 2.28 4.81
CA LEU A 56 -3.22 3.17 5.87
C LEU A 56 -2.25 3.17 7.07
N ASP A 57 -1.70 2.00 7.40
CA ASP A 57 -0.68 1.88 8.44
C ASP A 57 0.63 2.57 8.05
N GLU A 58 1.09 2.42 6.80
CA GLU A 58 2.25 3.14 6.27
C GLU A 58 2.01 4.66 6.27
N PHE A 59 0.83 5.09 5.82
CA PHE A 59 0.43 6.50 5.86
C PHE A 59 0.44 7.07 7.28
N ARG A 60 -0.09 6.34 8.28
CA ARG A 60 -0.10 6.78 9.68
C ARG A 60 1.31 6.98 10.23
N VAL A 61 2.23 6.07 9.90
CA VAL A 61 3.64 6.17 10.34
C VAL A 61 4.30 7.40 9.71
N ASP A 62 4.07 7.65 8.42
CA ASP A 62 4.66 8.80 7.74
C ASP A 62 4.01 10.12 8.19
N ALA A 63 2.69 10.15 8.38
CA ALA A 63 1.99 11.29 8.92
C ALA A 63 2.48 11.64 10.33
N ALA A 64 2.69 10.64 11.20
CA ALA A 64 3.22 10.88 12.54
C ALA A 64 4.62 11.51 12.51
N ARG A 65 5.48 11.14 11.55
CA ARG A 65 6.82 11.74 11.39
C ARG A 65 6.75 13.20 10.92
N VAL A 66 5.79 13.53 10.05
CA VAL A 66 5.64 14.88 9.49
C VAL A 66 4.93 15.81 10.47
N LEU A 67 3.97 15.28 11.22
CA LEU A 67 3.11 16.05 12.13
C LEU A 67 3.64 16.11 13.55
N ASP A 68 4.78 15.48 13.87
CA ASP A 68 5.40 15.57 15.19
C ASP A 68 5.74 17.04 15.45
N PRO A 69 5.04 17.71 16.40
CA PRO A 69 5.34 19.09 16.70
C PRO A 69 6.78 19.16 17.24
N PRO A 70 7.55 20.21 16.90
CA PRO A 70 8.86 20.39 17.53
C PRO A 70 8.67 20.36 19.06
N PRO A 71 9.57 19.68 19.80
CA PRO A 71 9.42 19.55 21.24
C PRO A 71 9.29 20.95 21.86
N ASP A 72 8.27 21.14 22.70
CA ASP A 72 7.94 22.42 23.34
C ASP A 72 9.21 23.09 23.90
N GLY A 73 9.69 24.11 23.20
CA GLY A 73 11.05 24.58 23.41
C GLY A 73 11.43 25.86 22.69
N VAL A 74 10.47 26.71 22.28
CA VAL A 74 10.73 28.13 22.02
C VAL A 74 9.47 28.92 22.38
N SER A 75 9.43 29.41 23.62
CA SER A 75 8.68 30.63 23.99
C SER A 75 9.60 31.83 23.83
#